data_AF-A0A6A6EQT2-F1
#
_entry.id   AF-A0A6A6EQT2-F1
#
_cell.length_a   1.000
_cell.length_b   1.000
_cell.length_c   1.000
_cell.angle_alpha   90.00
_cell.angle_beta   90.00
_cell.angle_gamma   90.00
#
_symmetry.space_group_name_H-M   'P 1'
#
loop_
_entity.id
_entity.type
_entity.pdbx_description
1 polymer ?
#
loop_
_entity_poly.entity_id
_entity_poly.type
_entity_poly.pdbx_seq_one_letter_code
_entity_poly.pdbx_strand_id
1 'polypeptide(L)'
;MSSDEHRTSRAALHSHRPRLPLHAASRRPHPPCWILPRGWDEYNATVSKEVLPSLNARCRVLSDIYFQGPNTALPKSYQFKVFTILFSGFEDVMFPDADAFPAHNPDELFISEPYTTHGLVTWSDPFANTASSHYFHIAGLPPVPVGTRYSTEFGQLLLNKAKHAASLVLMVYYNYCSPSYYYPLLCQRSHGAGDEETFIHAAMAIDTPFYQVKTGVSSLGH
;
A
#
# COMPACT_ATOMS: atom_id res chain seq x y z
N MET A 1 -6.84 -75.64 15.68
CA MET A 1 -7.98 -75.95 14.78
C MET A 1 -9.03 -74.88 15.09
N SER A 2 -9.41 -73.92 14.26
CA SER A 2 -9.28 -73.59 12.84
C SER A 2 -9.40 -72.06 12.81
N SER A 3 -8.41 -71.32 12.32
CA SER A 3 -8.43 -70.61 11.02
C SER A 3 -9.74 -69.86 10.77
N ASP A 4 -9.72 -68.52 10.86
CA ASP A 4 -10.05 -67.71 9.68
C ASP A 4 -9.58 -66.26 9.81
N GLU A 5 -8.75 -65.86 8.85
CA GLU A 5 -8.22 -64.54 8.63
C GLU A 5 -9.30 -63.63 8.01
N HIS A 6 -9.58 -62.47 8.61
CA HIS A 6 -10.19 -61.36 7.88
C HIS A 6 -9.36 -60.09 8.09
N ARG A 7 -8.37 -59.96 7.21
CA ARG A 7 -7.53 -58.78 6.98
C ARG A 7 -8.30 -57.82 6.08
N THR A 8 -9.11 -56.93 6.64
CA THR A 8 -9.76 -55.84 5.90
C THR A 8 -8.78 -54.69 5.69
N SER A 9 -8.41 -54.50 4.43
CA SER A 9 -7.45 -53.52 3.93
C SER A 9 -7.95 -52.09 4.12
N ARG A 10 -7.19 -51.25 4.85
CA ARG A 10 -7.37 -49.79 4.89
C ARG A 10 -6.88 -49.21 3.56
N ALA A 11 -7.81 -48.99 2.62
CA ALA A 11 -7.53 -48.21 1.42
C ALA A 11 -7.39 -46.72 1.80
N ALA A 12 -6.17 -46.20 1.73
CA ALA A 12 -5.88 -44.78 1.87
C ALA A 12 -6.42 -44.02 0.65
N LEU A 13 -7.55 -43.34 0.82
CA LEU A 13 -8.09 -42.36 -0.14
C LEU A 13 -7.09 -41.19 -0.27
N HIS A 14 -6.15 -41.32 -1.20
CA HIS A 14 -5.36 -40.19 -1.69
C HIS A 14 -6.27 -39.35 -2.58
N SER A 15 -6.75 -38.23 -2.07
CA SER A 15 -7.44 -37.21 -2.86
C SER A 15 -6.45 -36.61 -3.87
N HIS A 16 -6.38 -37.17 -5.07
CA HIS A 16 -5.76 -36.52 -6.22
C HIS A 16 -6.59 -35.28 -6.57
N ARG A 17 -6.17 -34.10 -6.06
CA ARG A 17 -6.57 -32.84 -6.66
C ARG A 17 -5.99 -32.81 -8.08
N PRO A 18 -6.80 -32.68 -9.14
CA PRO A 18 -6.24 -32.52 -10.48
C PRO A 18 -5.41 -31.23 -10.50
N ARG A 19 -4.12 -31.37 -10.82
CA ARG A 19 -3.27 -30.22 -11.14
C ARG A 19 -3.76 -29.65 -12.46
N LEU A 20 -4.39 -28.47 -12.40
CA LEU A 20 -4.72 -27.70 -13.59
C LEU A 20 -3.42 -27.44 -14.38
N PRO A 21 -3.42 -27.64 -15.71
CA PRO A 21 -2.24 -27.42 -16.53
C PRO A 21 -1.80 -25.95 -16.49
N LEU A 22 -0.49 -25.76 -16.24
CA LEU A 22 0.25 -24.51 -16.32
C LEU A 22 0.42 -24.05 -17.78
N HIS A 23 -0.67 -23.81 -18.51
CA HIS A 23 -0.60 -23.10 -19.78
C HIS A 23 -1.93 -22.41 -20.11
N ALA A 24 -1.95 -21.12 -19.77
CA ALA A 24 -2.65 -20.01 -20.41
C ALA A 24 -3.04 -19.02 -19.30
N ALA A 25 -2.04 -18.36 -18.71
CA ALA A 25 -2.30 -17.05 -18.13
C ALA A 25 -2.74 -16.17 -19.30
N SER A 26 -4.05 -16.06 -19.51
CA SER A 26 -4.65 -14.97 -20.25
C SER A 26 -3.93 -13.71 -19.77
N ARG A 27 -3.10 -13.12 -20.64
CA ARG A 27 -2.54 -11.79 -20.38
C ARG A 27 -3.74 -10.89 -20.23
N ARG A 28 -4.12 -10.61 -18.97
CA ARG A 28 -5.15 -9.62 -18.71
C ARG A 28 -4.60 -8.32 -19.28
N PRO A 29 -5.35 -7.60 -20.11
CA PRO A 29 -4.86 -6.38 -20.73
C PRO A 29 -4.51 -5.30 -19.70
N HIS A 30 -5.02 -5.42 -18.47
CA HIS A 30 -4.79 -4.48 -17.38
C HIS A 30 -4.52 -5.21 -16.05
N PRO A 31 -3.56 -4.73 -15.24
CA PRO A 31 -3.38 -5.21 -13.86
C PRO A 31 -4.66 -4.94 -13.05
N PRO A 32 -4.97 -5.77 -12.03
CA PRO A 32 -6.16 -5.55 -11.23
C PRO A 32 -6.05 -4.23 -10.46
N CYS A 33 -7.07 -3.39 -10.55
CA CYS A 33 -7.09 -2.06 -9.93
C CYS A 33 -8.29 -1.92 -8.99
N TRP A 34 -8.14 -1.24 -7.86
CA TRP A 34 -9.27 -0.89 -6.98
C TRP A 34 -9.41 0.63 -6.91
N ILE A 35 -10.63 1.11 -7.11
CA ILE A 35 -11.00 2.51 -6.89
C ILE A 35 -11.90 2.58 -5.65
N LEU A 36 -11.55 3.49 -4.76
CA LEU A 36 -12.17 3.60 -3.45
C LEU A 36 -12.75 5.00 -3.20
N PRO A 37 -14.00 5.26 -3.60
CA PRO A 37 -14.70 6.50 -3.23
C PRO A 37 -14.79 6.62 -1.71
N ARG A 38 -14.68 7.84 -1.16
CA ARG A 38 -14.72 8.06 0.29
C ARG A 38 -16.05 7.64 0.89
N GLY A 39 -17.14 7.98 0.20
CA GLY A 39 -18.49 7.71 0.63
C GLY A 39 -19.43 7.47 -0.55
N TRP A 40 -20.68 7.17 -0.22
CA TRP A 40 -21.74 6.94 -1.21
C TRP A 40 -22.13 8.20 -1.99
N ASP A 41 -21.79 9.39 -1.49
CA ASP A 41 -21.93 10.67 -2.17
C ASP A 41 -20.99 10.83 -3.37
N GLU A 42 -19.83 10.17 -3.35
CA GLU A 42 -18.87 10.12 -4.46
C GLU A 42 -19.09 8.92 -5.39
N TYR A 43 -20.00 8.01 -5.02
CA TYR A 43 -20.24 6.78 -5.78
C TYR A 43 -21.03 7.06 -7.07
N ASN A 44 -20.46 6.67 -8.21
CA ASN A 44 -21.16 6.69 -9.49
C ASN A 44 -21.50 5.26 -9.95
N ALA A 45 -22.79 4.97 -10.12
CA ALA A 45 -23.26 3.62 -10.44
C ALA A 45 -22.79 3.11 -11.81
N THR A 46 -22.85 3.96 -12.84
CA THR A 46 -22.41 3.61 -14.21
C THR A 46 -20.91 3.36 -14.24
N VAL A 47 -20.11 4.26 -13.66
CA VAL A 47 -18.65 4.08 -13.58
C VAL A 47 -18.32 2.80 -12.81
N SER A 48 -18.95 2.59 -11.65
CA SER A 48 -18.60 1.50 -10.74
C SER A 48 -19.07 0.12 -11.20
N LYS A 49 -20.22 0.02 -11.86
CA LYS A 49 -20.84 -1.26 -12.26
C LYS A 49 -20.58 -1.63 -13.72
N GLU A 50 -20.25 -0.67 -14.58
CA GLU A 50 -20.10 -0.89 -16.02
C GLU A 50 -18.68 -0.59 -16.48
N VAL A 51 -18.19 0.64 -16.24
CA VAL A 51 -16.89 1.09 -16.77
C VAL A 51 -15.73 0.37 -16.10
N LEU A 52 -15.63 0.42 -14.76
CA LEU A 52 -14.48 -0.15 -14.04
C LEU A 52 -14.33 -1.67 -14.22
N PRO A 53 -15.41 -2.48 -14.15
CA PRO A 53 -15.30 -3.91 -14.42
C PRO A 53 -14.77 -4.23 -15.82
N SER A 54 -15.09 -3.40 -16.83
CA SER A 54 -14.56 -3.56 -18.19
C SER A 54 -13.03 -3.36 -18.27
N LEU A 55 -12.45 -2.63 -17.32
CA LEU A 55 -11.02 -2.34 -17.20
C LEU A 55 -10.29 -3.24 -16.19
N ASN A 56 -10.90 -4.36 -15.76
CA ASN A 56 -10.40 -5.21 -14.67
C ASN A 56 -10.21 -4.44 -13.34
N ALA A 57 -10.99 -3.38 -13.15
CA ALA A 57 -11.02 -2.57 -11.94
C ALA A 57 -12.25 -2.86 -11.08
N ARG A 58 -12.13 -2.68 -9.76
CA ARG A 58 -13.23 -2.87 -8.79
C ARG A 58 -13.49 -1.57 -8.05
N CYS A 59 -14.77 -1.25 -7.85
CA CYS A 59 -15.17 -0.16 -6.96
C CYS A 59 -15.54 -0.70 -5.57
N ARG A 60 -15.01 -0.05 -4.52
CA ARG A 60 -15.33 -0.34 -3.11
C ARG A 60 -15.44 0.95 -2.32
N VAL A 61 -16.60 1.23 -1.75
CA VAL A 61 -16.80 2.47 -0.98
C VAL A 61 -16.10 2.35 0.37
N LEU A 62 -15.20 3.30 0.70
CA LEU A 62 -14.42 3.27 1.94
C LEU A 62 -15.30 3.34 3.18
N SER A 63 -16.37 4.14 3.13
CA SER A 63 -17.30 4.28 4.25
C SER A 63 -17.89 2.95 4.71
N ASP A 64 -18.12 2.00 3.80
CA ASP A 64 -18.65 0.66 4.13
C ASP A 64 -17.67 -0.16 4.99
N ILE A 65 -16.39 0.18 4.93
CA ILE A 65 -15.31 -0.47 5.67
C ILE A 65 -15.09 0.24 7.02
N TYR A 66 -15.11 1.58 7.03
CA TYR A 66 -14.87 2.38 8.23
C TYR A 66 -15.96 2.31 9.29
N PHE A 67 -17.23 2.27 8.86
CA PHE A 67 -18.37 2.29 9.78
C PHE A 67 -18.57 0.99 10.56
N GLN A 68 -17.69 0.00 10.38
CA GLN A 68 -17.71 -1.25 11.14
C GLN A 68 -17.03 -1.13 12.52
N GLY A 69 -16.25 -0.07 12.76
CA GLY A 69 -15.58 0.19 14.04
C GLY A 69 -16.38 1.11 14.98
N PRO A 70 -16.37 0.88 16.31
CA PRO A 70 -16.93 1.83 17.26
C PRO A 70 -16.04 3.08 17.37
N ASN A 71 -16.64 4.27 17.33
CA ASN A 71 -15.99 5.58 17.51
C ASN A 71 -14.86 5.93 16.51
N THR A 72 -14.87 5.36 15.30
CA THR A 72 -13.92 5.74 14.24
C THR A 72 -14.33 7.09 13.63
N ALA A 73 -13.53 8.13 13.88
CA ALA A 73 -13.70 9.39 13.17
C ALA A 73 -13.34 9.19 11.70
N LEU A 74 -14.18 9.71 10.80
CA LEU A 74 -13.84 9.70 9.37
C LEU A 74 -12.58 10.53 9.13
N PRO A 75 -11.64 10.05 8.31
CA PRO A 75 -10.52 10.86 7.89
C PRO A 75 -11.02 12.11 7.16
N LYS A 76 -10.31 13.23 7.31
CA LYS A 76 -10.80 14.52 6.78
C LYS A 76 -10.14 14.93 5.46
N SER A 77 -8.96 14.39 5.16
CA SER A 77 -8.15 14.78 4.00
C SER A 77 -7.21 13.62 3.60
N TYR A 78 -5.93 13.89 3.34
CA TYR A 78 -4.87 12.98 2.88
C TYR A 78 -4.81 11.60 3.54
N GLN A 79 -5.22 11.52 4.81
CA GLN A 79 -5.33 10.29 5.58
C GLN A 79 -5.97 9.12 4.81
N PHE A 80 -6.95 9.36 3.92
CA PHE A 80 -7.60 8.30 3.14
C PHE A 80 -6.62 7.44 2.33
N LYS A 81 -5.47 7.97 1.87
CA LYS A 81 -4.52 7.24 1.02
C LYS A 81 -3.99 5.98 1.70
N VAL A 82 -3.51 6.09 2.96
CA VAL A 82 -2.99 4.91 3.69
C VAL A 82 -4.08 3.88 3.97
N PHE A 83 -5.32 4.32 4.19
CA PHE A 83 -6.43 3.41 4.45
C PHE A 83 -6.90 2.71 3.18
N THR A 84 -6.84 3.38 2.03
CA THR A 84 -7.02 2.73 0.73
C THR A 84 -6.01 1.60 0.54
N ILE A 85 -4.75 1.83 0.87
CA ILE A 85 -3.70 0.81 0.82
C ILE A 85 -4.00 -0.34 1.80
N LEU A 86 -4.31 -0.01 3.06
CA LEU A 86 -4.62 -0.99 4.12
C LEU A 86 -5.79 -1.90 3.72
N PHE A 87 -6.91 -1.31 3.30
CA PHE A 87 -8.16 -2.02 3.02
C PHE A 87 -8.23 -2.63 1.61
N SER A 88 -7.27 -2.32 0.74
CA SER A 88 -7.16 -3.00 -0.54
C SER A 88 -6.90 -4.51 -0.36
N GLY A 89 -7.41 -5.33 -1.26
CA GLY A 89 -7.20 -6.79 -1.24
C GLY A 89 -5.87 -7.25 -1.85
N PHE A 90 -4.96 -6.33 -2.18
CA PHE A 90 -3.68 -6.65 -2.81
C PHE A 90 -2.60 -6.93 -1.77
N GLU A 91 -1.55 -7.69 -2.10
CA GLU A 91 -0.35 -7.79 -1.26
C GLU A 91 0.70 -6.77 -1.73
N ASP A 92 0.99 -6.80 -3.03
CA ASP A 92 1.79 -5.81 -3.73
C ASP A 92 0.89 -4.68 -4.25
N VAL A 93 1.16 -3.45 -3.79
CA VAL A 93 0.35 -2.27 -4.05
C VAL A 93 1.21 -1.23 -4.78
N MET A 94 0.74 -0.77 -5.95
CA MET A 94 1.10 0.54 -6.47
C MET A 94 -0.05 1.49 -6.18
N PHE A 95 0.23 2.58 -5.48
CA PHE A 95 -0.75 3.62 -5.23
C PHE A 95 -0.33 4.87 -6.02
N PRO A 96 -1.08 5.26 -7.05
CA PRO A 96 -0.97 6.57 -7.68
C PRO A 96 -2.10 7.51 -7.20
N ASP A 97 -1.82 8.82 -7.18
CA ASP A 97 -2.84 9.85 -7.05
C ASP A 97 -3.77 9.88 -8.26
N ALA A 98 -4.94 10.53 -8.10
CA ALA A 98 -5.99 10.55 -9.12
C ALA A 98 -5.58 11.27 -10.42
N ASP A 99 -4.51 12.06 -10.38
CA ASP A 99 -3.89 12.77 -11.50
C ASP A 99 -2.57 12.13 -11.95
N ALA A 100 -2.18 10.99 -11.39
CA ALA A 100 -0.98 10.24 -11.75
C ALA A 100 -1.33 8.97 -12.54
N PHE A 101 -0.72 8.81 -13.72
CA PHE A 101 -0.92 7.63 -14.57
C PHE A 101 0.41 7.04 -15.03
N PRO A 102 0.58 5.70 -15.00
CA PRO A 102 1.78 5.07 -15.56
C PRO A 102 1.89 5.33 -17.06
N ALA A 103 3.02 5.87 -17.52
CA ALA A 103 3.33 6.04 -18.94
C ALA A 103 3.65 4.70 -19.65
N HIS A 104 4.05 3.69 -18.88
CA HIS A 104 4.39 2.34 -19.32
C HIS A 104 3.73 1.31 -18.41
N ASN A 105 3.74 0.03 -18.80
CA ASN A 105 3.22 -1.05 -17.96
C ASN A 105 4.02 -1.10 -16.63
N PRO A 106 3.38 -0.93 -15.46
CA PRO A 106 4.07 -0.93 -14.18
C PRO A 106 4.45 -2.34 -13.66
N ASP A 107 4.06 -3.43 -14.33
CA ASP A 107 4.30 -4.82 -13.89
C ASP A 107 5.79 -5.08 -13.58
N GLU A 108 6.70 -4.50 -14.37
CA GLU A 108 8.15 -4.67 -14.20
C GLU A 108 8.65 -4.11 -12.85
N LEU A 109 7.97 -3.11 -12.29
CA LEU A 109 8.32 -2.51 -11.01
C LEU A 109 8.18 -3.50 -9.84
N PHE A 110 7.31 -4.50 -9.97
CA PHE A 110 7.05 -5.47 -8.91
C PHE A 110 8.01 -6.67 -8.91
N ILE A 111 8.75 -6.86 -10.01
CA ILE A 111 9.66 -8.01 -10.19
C ILE A 111 11.14 -7.62 -10.26
N SER A 112 11.44 -6.33 -10.12
CA SER A 112 12.80 -5.78 -10.19
C SER A 112 13.23 -5.10 -8.89
N GLU A 113 14.54 -4.98 -8.69
CA GLU A 113 15.08 -4.09 -7.68
C GLU A 113 14.80 -2.62 -8.07
N PRO A 114 14.49 -1.74 -7.11
CA PRO A 114 14.64 -1.92 -5.66
C PRO A 114 13.42 -2.54 -4.93
N TYR A 115 12.31 -2.79 -5.63
CA TYR A 115 11.08 -3.26 -4.98
C TYR A 115 11.23 -4.66 -4.38
N THR A 116 11.83 -5.60 -5.12
CA THR A 116 11.98 -6.98 -4.64
C THR A 116 12.87 -7.10 -3.40
N THR A 117 13.80 -6.16 -3.18
CA THR A 117 14.67 -6.12 -2.00
C THR A 117 14.05 -5.33 -0.84
N HIS A 118 13.42 -4.18 -1.09
CA HIS A 118 12.98 -3.28 -0.03
C HIS A 118 11.48 -3.45 0.29
N GLY A 119 10.63 -3.69 -0.71
CA GLY A 119 9.19 -3.78 -0.53
C GLY A 119 8.48 -2.46 -0.22
N LEU A 120 9.20 -1.37 0.03
CA LEU A 120 8.67 -0.01 0.04
C LEU A 120 9.54 0.83 -0.89
N VAL A 121 8.91 1.39 -1.93
CA VAL A 121 9.57 2.30 -2.88
C VAL A 121 8.77 3.58 -2.94
N THR A 122 9.43 4.71 -2.71
CA THR A 122 8.82 6.04 -2.75
C THR A 122 9.59 6.96 -3.69
N TRP A 123 8.98 8.08 -4.08
CA TRP A 123 9.62 9.09 -4.92
C TRP A 123 10.05 10.30 -4.07
N SER A 124 11.04 11.03 -4.56
CA SER A 124 11.50 12.27 -3.92
C SER A 124 10.73 13.48 -4.44
N ASP A 125 10.38 14.38 -3.54
CA ASP A 125 9.83 15.71 -3.81
C ASP A 125 10.98 16.75 -3.81
N PRO A 126 10.89 17.88 -4.54
CA PRO A 126 11.93 18.93 -4.54
C PRO A 126 12.29 19.57 -3.19
N PHE A 127 11.57 19.29 -2.09
CA PHE A 127 11.86 19.88 -0.78
C PHE A 127 12.81 19.01 0.06
N ALA A 128 13.50 19.62 1.03
CA ALA A 128 14.31 18.86 1.99
C ALA A 128 13.42 18.20 3.06
N ASN A 129 13.85 17.05 3.60
CA ASN A 129 13.20 16.49 4.79
C ASN A 129 13.34 17.45 5.99
N THR A 130 12.22 17.86 6.58
CA THR A 130 12.14 18.78 7.72
C THR A 130 11.72 18.10 9.03
N ALA A 131 11.82 16.76 9.12
CA ALA A 131 11.46 16.04 10.33
C ALA A 131 12.18 16.57 11.58
N SER A 132 11.40 16.85 12.63
CA SER A 132 11.93 17.34 13.89
C SER A 132 12.83 16.30 14.56
N SER A 133 13.91 16.74 15.21
CA SER A 133 14.74 15.89 16.07
C SER A 133 13.93 15.19 17.17
N HIS A 134 12.81 15.77 17.60
CA HIS A 134 11.88 15.16 18.54
C HIS A 134 11.27 13.85 18.02
N TYR A 135 11.02 13.74 16.70
CA TYR A 135 10.56 12.49 16.11
C TYR A 135 11.55 11.37 16.38
N PHE A 136 12.82 11.58 16.00
CA PHE A 136 13.86 10.57 16.14
C PHE A 136 14.06 10.19 17.60
N HIS A 137 13.99 11.15 18.52
CA HIS A 137 14.02 10.88 19.95
C HIS A 137 12.86 9.98 20.42
N ILE A 138 11.62 10.28 20.01
CA ILE A 138 10.43 9.49 20.36
C ILE A 138 10.49 8.07 19.76
N ALA A 139 10.98 7.97 18.52
CA ALA A 139 11.12 6.71 17.81
C ALA A 139 12.34 5.87 18.25
N GLY A 140 13.20 6.39 19.13
CA GLY A 140 14.43 5.72 19.55
C GLY A 140 15.48 5.61 18.44
N LEU A 141 15.45 6.53 17.47
CA LEU A 141 16.33 6.55 16.31
C LEU A 141 17.42 7.62 16.45
N PRO A 142 18.59 7.43 15.81
CA PRO A 142 19.56 8.50 15.69
C PRO A 142 18.96 9.66 14.86
N PRO A 143 19.24 10.93 15.21
CA PRO A 143 18.84 12.07 14.40
C PRO A 143 19.42 11.96 12.98
N VAL A 144 18.58 12.17 11.97
CA VAL A 144 19.01 12.27 10.57
C VAL A 144 19.26 13.73 10.23
N PRO A 145 20.45 14.10 9.71
CA PRO A 145 20.72 15.47 9.28
C PRO A 145 19.76 15.96 8.19
N VAL A 146 19.37 17.23 8.28
CA VAL A 146 18.64 17.91 7.20
C VAL A 146 19.51 17.89 5.94
N GLY A 147 18.96 17.38 4.83
CA GLY A 147 19.67 17.23 3.56
C GLY A 147 20.28 15.86 3.28
N THR A 148 20.17 14.88 4.20
CA THR A 148 20.54 13.48 3.90
C THR A 148 19.65 12.88 2.81
N ARG A 149 18.38 13.30 2.76
CA ARG A 149 17.44 12.97 1.70
C ARG A 149 16.46 14.12 1.47
N TYR A 150 15.83 14.11 0.30
CA TYR A 150 14.69 14.94 0.01
C TYR A 150 13.44 14.45 0.76
N SER A 151 12.42 15.30 0.85
CA SER A 151 11.08 14.88 1.25
C SER A 151 10.53 13.86 0.26
N THR A 152 9.48 13.19 0.69
CA THR A 152 8.82 12.11 -0.04
C THR A 152 7.67 12.68 -0.84
N GLU A 153 7.68 12.46 -2.15
CA GLU A 153 6.52 12.69 -2.99
C GLU A 153 5.52 11.56 -2.76
N PHE A 154 4.25 11.91 -2.50
CA PHE A 154 3.21 10.96 -2.08
C PHE A 154 2.03 10.86 -3.05
N GLY A 155 2.25 11.34 -4.27
CA GLY A 155 1.46 11.05 -5.46
C GLY A 155 1.72 9.66 -6.00
N GLN A 156 2.86 9.03 -5.66
CA GLN A 156 3.00 7.59 -5.89
C GLN A 156 3.90 6.83 -4.90
N LEU A 157 3.55 5.56 -4.67
CA LEU A 157 4.42 4.60 -3.97
C LEU A 157 4.19 3.17 -4.42
N LEU A 158 5.18 2.31 -4.15
CA LEU A 158 5.04 0.86 -4.15
C LEU A 158 5.16 0.31 -2.72
N LEU A 159 4.27 -0.59 -2.32
CA LEU A 159 4.29 -1.24 -1.02
C LEU A 159 3.98 -2.73 -1.13
N ASN A 160 4.82 -3.58 -0.55
CA ASN A 160 4.53 -4.98 -0.28
C ASN A 160 4.03 -5.08 1.16
N LYS A 161 2.73 -5.36 1.34
CA LYS A 161 2.09 -5.38 2.66
C LYS A 161 2.55 -6.54 3.54
N ALA A 162 3.02 -7.65 2.97
CA ALA A 162 3.54 -8.76 3.75
C ALA A 162 4.88 -8.41 4.42
N LYS A 163 5.82 -7.83 3.66
CA LYS A 163 7.13 -7.37 4.15
C LYS A 163 7.01 -6.19 5.11
N HIS A 164 6.05 -5.30 4.86
CA HIS A 164 5.83 -4.09 5.65
C HIS A 164 4.61 -4.18 6.55
N ALA A 165 4.19 -5.37 7.00
CA ALA A 165 2.96 -5.50 7.79
C ALA A 165 2.98 -4.66 9.08
N ALA A 166 4.07 -4.74 9.84
CA ALA A 166 4.25 -3.97 11.06
C ALA A 166 4.40 -2.46 10.77
N SER A 167 5.20 -2.10 9.77
CA SER A 167 5.38 -0.72 9.34
C SER A 167 4.08 -0.11 8.82
N LEU A 168 3.24 -0.87 8.11
CA LEU A 168 1.94 -0.43 7.62
C LEU A 168 0.98 -0.10 8.76
N VAL A 169 0.96 -0.88 9.83
CA VAL A 169 0.17 -0.53 11.03
C VAL A 169 0.64 0.80 11.61
N LEU A 170 1.96 1.03 11.65
CA LEU A 170 2.52 2.29 12.12
C LEU A 170 2.27 3.46 11.16
N MET A 171 2.30 3.23 9.84
CA MET A 171 1.90 4.20 8.80
C MET A 171 0.46 4.65 9.02
N VAL A 172 -0.45 3.68 9.26
CA VAL A 172 -1.85 3.95 9.55
C VAL A 172 -2.00 4.76 10.83
N TYR A 173 -1.27 4.38 11.90
CA TYR A 173 -1.29 5.10 13.16
C TYR A 173 -0.80 6.54 13.03
N TYR A 174 0.33 6.75 12.34
CA TYR A 174 0.87 8.08 12.08
C TYR A 174 -0.17 8.93 11.36
N ASN A 175 -0.68 8.45 10.22
CA ASN A 175 -1.70 9.16 9.44
C ASN A 175 -3.00 9.41 10.21
N TYR A 176 -3.47 8.45 11.02
CA TYR A 176 -4.68 8.64 11.80
C TYR A 176 -4.52 9.75 12.86
N CYS A 177 -3.37 9.80 13.54
CA CYS A 177 -3.04 10.81 14.55
C CYS A 177 -2.40 12.08 13.98
N SER A 178 -2.19 12.15 12.67
CA SER A 178 -1.34 13.14 12.02
C SER A 178 -1.72 14.61 12.20
N PRO A 179 -2.99 15.03 12.05
CA PRO A 179 -3.33 16.46 12.12
C PRO A 179 -2.91 17.12 13.43
N SER A 180 -2.91 16.37 14.54
CA SER A 180 -2.58 16.88 15.86
C SER A 180 -1.13 16.64 16.27
N TYR A 181 -0.51 15.56 15.79
CA TYR A 181 0.78 15.10 16.30
C TYR A 181 1.83 14.92 15.21
N TYR A 182 1.60 14.02 14.25
CA TYR A 182 2.66 13.59 13.33
C TYR A 182 2.95 14.55 12.18
N TYR A 183 1.97 15.24 11.58
CA TYR A 183 2.28 16.23 10.53
C TYR A 183 3.12 17.41 11.05
N PRO A 184 2.80 18.02 12.21
CA PRO A 184 3.68 19.03 12.79
C PRO A 184 5.08 18.50 13.12
N LEU A 185 5.18 17.24 13.54
CA LEU A 185 6.44 16.62 13.96
C LEU A 185 7.33 16.24 12.77
N LEU A 186 6.75 15.72 11.69
CA LEU A 186 7.45 15.21 10.52
C LEU A 186 7.67 16.27 9.43
N CYS A 187 6.75 17.23 9.28
CA CYS A 187 6.81 18.23 8.22
C CYS A 187 7.10 19.64 8.75
N GLN A 188 6.99 19.88 10.06
CA GLN A 188 7.19 21.21 10.69
C GLN A 188 6.38 22.34 10.03
N ARG A 189 5.19 22.03 9.49
CA ARG A 189 4.34 22.98 8.72
C ARG A 189 5.01 23.54 7.46
N SER A 190 5.98 22.82 6.90
CA SER A 190 6.62 23.12 5.62
C SER A 190 5.66 22.90 4.44
N HIS A 191 6.09 23.28 3.23
CA HIS A 191 5.44 22.90 1.97
C HIS A 191 5.41 21.37 1.85
N GLY A 192 4.31 20.81 1.33
CA GLY A 192 4.09 19.35 1.34
C GLY A 192 3.67 18.79 2.71
N ALA A 193 3.25 19.63 3.67
CA ALA A 193 2.81 19.13 4.98
C ALA A 193 1.54 18.25 4.87
N GLY A 194 1.75 16.93 4.87
CA GLY A 194 0.72 15.91 4.70
C GLY A 194 1.23 14.50 5.04
N ASP A 195 0.58 13.50 4.46
CA ASP A 195 0.89 12.08 4.63
C ASP A 195 2.24 11.65 4.05
N GLU A 196 2.83 12.51 3.22
CA GLU A 196 4.12 12.39 2.56
C GLU A 196 5.21 11.73 3.40
N GLU A 197 5.49 12.28 4.58
CA GLU A 197 6.62 11.81 5.38
C GLU A 197 6.30 10.60 6.27
N THR A 198 5.04 10.17 6.37
CA THR A 198 4.65 9.14 7.34
C THR A 198 5.19 7.74 6.98
N PHE A 199 5.36 7.43 5.69
CA PHE A 199 5.71 6.09 5.23
C PHE A 199 7.14 5.70 5.50
N ILE A 200 8.09 6.54 5.08
CA ILE A 200 9.51 6.31 5.34
C ILE A 200 9.78 6.31 6.84
N HIS A 201 9.23 7.28 7.58
CA HIS A 201 9.45 7.37 9.02
C HIS A 201 8.89 6.14 9.75
N ALA A 202 7.71 5.63 9.37
CA ALA A 202 7.19 4.39 9.94
C ALA A 202 8.08 3.18 9.63
N ALA A 203 8.60 3.07 8.41
CA ALA A 203 9.56 2.02 8.06
C ALA A 203 10.86 2.12 8.86
N MET A 204 11.39 3.33 9.05
CA MET A 204 12.57 3.59 9.89
C MET A 204 12.35 3.16 11.34
N ALA A 205 11.19 3.49 11.94
CA ALA A 205 10.88 3.15 13.32
C ALA A 205 10.73 1.64 13.58
N ILE A 206 10.36 0.87 12.55
CA ILE A 206 10.25 -0.61 12.62
C ILE A 206 11.51 -1.31 12.10
N ASP A 207 12.51 -0.56 11.62
CA ASP A 207 13.72 -1.09 10.98
C ASP A 207 13.40 -1.97 9.75
N THR A 208 12.43 -1.55 8.92
CA THR A 208 12.16 -2.20 7.63
C THR A 208 12.82 -1.46 6.47
N PRO A 209 13.37 -2.21 5.48
CA PRO A 209 14.06 -1.59 4.36
C PRO A 209 13.09 -0.79 3.48
N PHE A 210 13.53 0.37 3.02
CA PHE A 210 12.81 1.20 2.06
C PHE A 210 13.79 1.79 1.06
N TYR A 211 13.30 2.12 -0.14
CA TYR A 211 14.09 2.80 -1.16
C TYR A 211 13.38 4.07 -1.62
N GLN A 212 14.07 5.20 -1.55
CA GLN A 212 13.60 6.44 -2.16
C GLN A 212 14.28 6.64 -3.51
N VAL A 213 13.49 6.75 -4.57
CA VAL A 213 13.96 7.05 -5.92
C VAL A 213 14.62 8.42 -5.91
N LYS A 214 15.84 8.51 -6.46
CA LYS A 214 16.65 9.73 -6.48
C LYS A 214 16.24 10.72 -7.57
N THR A 215 15.59 10.22 -8.62
CA THR A 215 15.05 11.04 -9.69
C THR A 215 13.69 11.56 -9.23
N GLY A 216 13.52 12.89 -9.22
CA GLY A 216 12.25 13.51 -8.89
C GLY A 216 11.16 13.21 -9.92
N VAL A 217 9.91 13.43 -9.52
CA VAL A 217 8.76 13.32 -10.41
C VAL A 217 8.78 14.42 -11.47
N SER A 218 8.23 14.14 -12.65
CA SER A 218 8.14 15.10 -13.74
C SER A 218 6.73 15.08 -14.33
N SER A 219 6.16 16.26 -14.57
CA SER A 219 4.86 16.42 -15.22
C SER A 219 4.98 16.12 -16.71
N LEU A 220 4.07 15.30 -17.24
CA LEU A 220 3.91 15.05 -18.66
C LEU A 220 2.68 15.82 -19.16
N GLY A 221 2.90 16.95 -19.84
CA GLY A 221 1.85 17.82 -20.39
C GLY A 221 1.72 19.18 -19.70
N HIS A 222 1.04 20.13 -20.36
CA HIS A 222 0.75 21.49 -19.90
C HIS A 222 -0.71 21.85 -20.17
#